data_AF-A0A6N9NRE3-F1
#
_entry.id   AF-A0A6N9NRE3-F1
#
_cell.length_a   1.000
_cell.length_b   1.000
_cell.length_c   1.000
_cell.angle_alpha   90.00
_cell.angle_beta   90.00
_cell.angle_gamma   90.00
#
_symmetry.space_group_name_H-M   'P 1'
#
loop_
_entity.id
_entity.type
_entity.pdbx_description
1 polymer ?
#
loop_
_entity_poly.entity_id
_entity_poly.type
_entity_poly.pdbx_seq_one_letter_code
_entity_poly.pdbx_strand_id
1 'polypeptide(L)' 'MLAAVKGIVQGNTVIIEEDDIREYDGSEVVVTLLNVPYKKEKKVPVDWDSLTIPSERGKDVDGYMREMRENDRL' A
#
# COMPACT_ATOMS: atom_id res chain seq x y z
N MET A 1 -5.81 -15.90 20.48
CA MET A 1 -4.76 -14.89 20.19
C MET A 1 -5.43 -13.53 20.34
N LEU A 2 -4.79 -12.54 20.97
CA LEU A 2 -5.36 -11.19 21.08
C LEU A 2 -4.90 -10.36 19.88
N ALA A 3 -5.83 -9.86 19.08
CA ALA A 3 -5.55 -8.99 17.94
C ALA A 3 -6.31 -7.67 18.11
N ALA A 4 -5.65 -6.57 17.80
CA ALA A 4 -6.26 -5.24 17.80
C ALA A 4 -6.29 -4.73 16.35
N VAL A 5 -7.49 -4.43 15.87
CA VAL A 5 -7.73 -4.00 14.48
C VAL A 5 -8.30 -2.60 14.50
N LYS A 6 -7.89 -1.77 13.54
CA LYS A 6 -8.38 -0.39 13.42
C LYS A 6 -9.60 -0.36 12.51
N GLY A 7 -10.71 0.11 13.04
CA GLY A 7 -11.94 0.31 12.29
C GLY A 7 -12.59 1.66 12.55
N ILE A 8 -13.65 1.94 11.80
CA ILE A 8 -14.43 3.18 11.88
C ILE A 8 -15.84 2.81 12.30
N VAL A 9 -16.37 3.50 13.31
CA VAL A 9 -17.77 3.34 13.71
C VAL A 9 -18.66 4.07 12.70
N GLN A 10 -19.57 3.33 12.07
CA GLN A 10 -20.64 3.85 11.21
C GLN A 10 -21.99 3.35 11.72
N GLY A 11 -22.72 4.22 12.43
CA GLY A 11 -23.96 3.84 13.10
C GLY A 11 -23.70 2.80 14.18
N ASN A 12 -24.27 1.60 14.03
CA ASN A 12 -24.11 0.48 14.96
C ASN A 12 -23.08 -0.56 14.47
N THR A 13 -22.31 -0.25 13.43
CA THR A 13 -21.36 -1.17 12.81
C THR A 13 -19.94 -0.60 12.86
N VAL A 14 -18.93 -1.46 12.99
CA VAL A 14 -17.51 -1.10 12.83
C VAL A 14 -17.03 -1.58 11.46
N ILE A 15 -16.51 -0.67 10.64
CA ILE A 15 -15.98 -0.97 9.30
C ILE A 15 -14.46 -0.98 9.34
N ILE A 16 -13.87 -2.06 8.84
CA ILE A 16 -12.43 -2.25 8.71
C ILE A 16 -12.13 -2.28 7.21
N GLU A 17 -11.34 -1.33 6.72
CA GLU A 17 -11.04 -1.19 5.28
C GLU A 17 -9.68 -1.82 4.90
N GLU A 18 -8.67 -1.76 5.77
CA GLU A 18 -7.28 -2.12 5.42
C GLU A 18 -6.87 -3.55 5.84
N ASP A 19 -7.48 -4.11 6.89
CA ASP A 19 -7.09 -5.40 7.46
C ASP A 19 -8.06 -6.53 7.06
N ASP A 20 -7.52 -7.70 6.69
CA ASP A 20 -8.33 -8.91 6.43
C ASP A 20 -8.60 -9.65 7.75
N ILE A 21 -9.85 -9.57 8.21
CA ILE A 21 -10.29 -10.18 9.48
C ILE A 21 -11.15 -11.43 9.30
N ARG A 22 -11.21 -11.99 8.09
CA ARG A 22 -12.07 -13.16 7.79
C ARG A 22 -11.72 -14.40 8.61
N GLU A 23 -10.48 -14.50 9.09
CA GLU A 23 -10.06 -15.58 10.00
C GLU A 23 -10.73 -15.52 11.39
N TYR A 24 -11.34 -14.39 11.75
CA TYR A 24 -12.00 -14.18 13.05
C TYR A 24 -13.53 -14.24 12.98
N ASP A 25 -14.12 -14.72 11.87
CA ASP A 25 -15.57 -14.78 11.71
C ASP A 25 -16.24 -15.60 12.84
N GLY A 26 -17.33 -15.08 13.40
CA GLY A 26 -18.03 -15.65 14.57
C GLY A 26 -17.35 -15.43 15.94
N SER A 27 -16.24 -14.70 16.02
CA SER A 27 -15.57 -14.40 17.29
C SER A 27 -16.26 -13.28 18.08
N GLU A 28 -16.29 -13.39 19.40
CA GLU A 28 -16.70 -12.30 20.29
C GLU A 28 -15.60 -11.23 20.37
N VAL A 29 -15.99 -9.96 20.29
CA VAL A 29 -15.05 -8.82 20.22
C VAL A 29 -15.38 -7.74 21.24
N VAL A 30 -14.33 -7.11 21.77
CA VAL A 30 -14.45 -5.92 22.62
C VAL A 30 -14.07 -4.70 21.78
N VAL A 31 -14.97 -3.72 21.68
CA VAL A 31 -14.75 -2.49 20.91
C VAL A 31 -14.21 -1.40 21.83
N THR A 32 -13.06 -0.83 21.49
CA THR A 32 -12.47 0.31 22.21
C THR A 32 -12.54 1.56 21.33
N LEU A 33 -13.10 2.64 21.85
CA LEU A 33 -13.16 3.93 21.15
C LEU A 33 -11.86 4.69 21.32
N LEU A 34 -11.18 4.95 20.20
CA LEU A 34 -9.95 5.77 20.19
C LEU A 34 -10.34 7.24 20.03
N ASN A 35 -9.89 8.11 20.94
CA ASN A 35 -10.07 9.56 20.85
C ASN A 35 -9.04 10.19 19.88
N VAL A 36 -8.96 9.64 18.67
CA VAL A 36 -8.10 10.12 17.60
C VAL A 36 -9.01 10.66 16.51
N PRO A 37 -8.85 11.92 16.06
CA PRO A 37 -9.65 12.45 14.97
C PRO A 37 -9.47 11.55 13.74
N TYR A 38 -10.57 11.10 13.18
CA TYR A 38 -10.55 10.29 11.98
C TYR A 38 -10.00 11.11 10.81
N LYS A 39 -8.73 10.92 10.50
CA LYS A 39 -8.15 11.36 9.23
C LYS A 39 -8.12 10.15 8.31
N LYS A 40 -8.92 10.16 7.24
CA LYS A 40 -8.51 9.49 5.99
C LYS A 40 -7.29 10.26 5.52
N GLU A 41 -6.12 9.97 6.09
CA GLU A 41 -4.88 10.26 5.38
C GLU A 41 -4.93 9.37 4.15
N LYS A 42 -5.53 9.89 3.06
CA LYS A 42 -5.26 9.35 1.74
C LYS A 42 -3.75 9.33 1.67
N LYS A 43 -3.14 8.13 1.70
CA LYS A 43 -1.73 7.98 1.41
C LYS A 43 -1.55 8.66 0.07
N VAL A 44 -0.91 9.83 0.08
CA VAL A 44 -0.67 10.58 -1.13
C VAL A 44 0.16 9.63 -2.00
N PRO A 45 -0.24 9.35 -3.25
CA PRO A 45 0.56 8.52 -4.11
C PRO A 45 1.96 9.13 -4.15
N VAL A 46 2.95 8.35 -3.70
CA VAL A 46 4.33 8.79 -3.67
C VAL A 46 4.76 8.95 -5.12
N ASP A 47 5.15 10.16 -5.49
CA ASP A 47 5.76 10.42 -6.79
C ASP A 47 7.19 9.86 -6.78
N TRP A 48 7.33 8.62 -7.25
CA TRP A 48 8.62 7.95 -7.38
C TRP A 48 9.55 8.63 -8.38
N ASP A 49 8.99 9.37 -9.35
CA ASP A 49 9.75 10.10 -10.35
C ASP A 49 10.41 11.36 -9.75
N SER A 50 9.86 11.90 -8.65
CA SER A 50 10.48 13.02 -7.93
C SER A 50 11.84 12.68 -7.29
N LEU A 51 12.09 11.41 -7.03
CA LEU A 51 13.31 10.92 -6.36
C LEU A 51 14.37 10.42 -7.34
N THR A 52 14.03 10.30 -8.63
CA THR A 52 14.95 9.82 -9.65
C THR A 52 15.44 10.97 -10.53
N ILE A 53 16.73 10.97 -10.85
CA ILE A 53 17.28 11.89 -11.85
C ILE A 53 17.03 11.26 -13.22
N PRO A 54 16.24 11.89 -14.11
CA PRO A 54 15.95 11.32 -15.42
C PRO A 54 17.25 11.25 -16.23
N SER A 55 17.67 10.03 -16.56
CA SER A 55 18.81 9.78 -17.43
C SER A 55 18.34 9.49 -18.86
N GLU A 56 19.18 9.79 -19.86
CA GLU A 56 18.87 9.44 -21.26
C GLU A 56 18.65 7.92 -21.43
N ARG A 57 19.42 7.10 -20.69
CA ARG A 57 19.26 5.64 -20.64
C ARG A 57 17.95 5.18 -20.01
N GLY A 58 17.39 5.95 -19.07
CA GLY A 58 16.10 5.66 -18.45
C GLY A 58 14.91 6.01 -19.34
N LYS A 59 15.09 6.88 -20.35
CA LYS A 59 14.04 7.26 -21.30
C LYS A 59 13.82 6.24 -22.42
N ASP A 60 14.88 5.53 -22.81
CA ASP A 60 14.84 4.45 -23.81
C ASP A 60 15.53 3.19 -23.28
N VAL A 61 14.89 2.58 -22.26
CA VAL A 61 15.41 1.37 -21.61
C VAL A 61 15.51 0.21 -22.62
N ASP A 62 14.56 0.11 -23.54
CA ASP A 62 14.50 -0.98 -24.51
C ASP A 62 15.63 -0.90 -25.55
N GLY A 63 15.91 0.30 -26.08
CA GLY A 63 17.05 0.55 -26.96
C GLY A 63 18.38 0.27 -26.26
N TYR A 64 18.54 0.79 -25.05
CA TYR A 64 19.74 0.58 -24.23
C TYR A 64 19.97 -0.90 -23.89
N MET A 65 18.91 -1.62 -23.53
CA MET A 65 18.96 -3.06 -23.23
C MET A 65 19.26 -3.93 -24.44
N ARG A 66 18.87 -3.48 -25.64
CA ARG A 66 19.20 -4.12 -26.91
C ARG A 66 20.68 -3.94 -27.24
N GLU A 67 21.19 -2.71 -27.13
CA GLU A 67 22.61 -2.39 -27.36
C GLU A 67 23.52 -3.21 -26.44
N MET A 68 23.23 -3.26 -25.14
CA MET A 68 24.02 -4.02 -24.17
C MET A 68 24.04 -5.53 -24.43
N ARG A 69 22.98 -6.08 -25.04
CA ARG A 69 22.86 -7.52 -25.30
C ARG A 69 23.27 -7.94 -26.71
N GLU A 70 23.57 -6.98 -27.58
CA GLU A 70 23.92 -7.26 -28.98
C GLU A 70 25.13 -8.20 -29.10
N ASN A 71 26.06 -8.12 -28.14
CA ASN A 71 27.29 -8.92 -28.09
C ASN A 71 27.30 -10.01 -27.01
N ASP A 72 26.18 -10.24 -26.31
CA ASP A 72 26.08 -11.22 -25.21
C ASP A 72 26.03 -12.68 -25.72
N ARG A 73 25.80 -12.87 -27.03
CA ARG A 73 25.79 -14.18 -27.71
C ARG A 73 26.89 -14.25 -28.77
N LEU A 74 28.13 -14.37 -28.31
CA LEU A 74 29.24 -14.97 -29.07
C LEU A 74 29.44 -16.42 -28.64
#